data_AF-A0ABD0W475-F1
#
_entry.id   AF-A0ABD0W475-F1
#
_cell.length_a   1.000
_cell.length_b   1.000
_cell.length_c   1.000
_cell.angle_alpha   90.00
_cell.angle_beta   90.00
_cell.angle_gamma   90.00
#
_symmetry.space_group_name_H-M   'P 1'
#
loop_
_entity.id
_entity.type
_entity.pdbx_description
1 polymer ?
#
loop_
_entity_poly.entity_id
_entity_poly.type
_entity_poly.pdbx_seq_one_letter_code
_entity_poly.pdbx_strand_id
1 'polypeptide(L)'
;MRGASYSQKSQSLQVSGSRSSMRVQSPSPSRCRGSSYNRGRSGYQGGIVSSAVEVGTEIHQQHANEKEEMQELNVRFAGYIEKVQALEQRNAQLMAELAALQGRFKGGPTGIGEEYDLKFKEMRELIEALTNEKGSADIERGYIEEELEVWRLKLEEEMALKEEAEMILREFRQDVDNATLQKAELEKRIEQLVAEIEFLKKLHDEEVADLMKQIEDSKVTAEIDGDRPDLAAYLRNMRAEIESVAAKNVQEAEKWYKGKFETLKEVAGKKEEQMKSMKEEITTFHTQVTDLQNQIDGLRARNAALEQQLEDMEMAHMDKVGGLEDIIAQLENQLCETKLEMGKERATSLKGAVPWHGEPHSCQTICPYSHLHSALP
;
A
#
# COMPACT_ATOMS: atom_id res chain seq x y z
N MET A 1 -10.52 -11.00 -14.17
CA MET A 1 -11.61 -11.49 -13.30
C MET A 1 -11.03 -12.17 -12.08
N ARG A 2 -11.28 -11.59 -10.90
CA ARG A 2 -11.30 -12.14 -9.52
C ARG A 2 -10.67 -11.10 -8.58
N GLY A 3 -11.53 -10.21 -8.09
CA GLY A 3 -11.24 -9.38 -6.93
C GLY A 3 -11.57 -10.12 -5.65
N ALA A 4 -10.93 -9.71 -4.56
CA ALA A 4 -11.34 -10.06 -3.20
C ALA A 4 -11.26 -8.80 -2.34
N SER A 5 -12.42 -8.20 -2.10
CA SER A 5 -12.64 -7.16 -1.10
C SER A 5 -12.68 -7.80 0.27
N TYR A 6 -12.01 -7.20 1.27
CA TYR A 6 -12.26 -7.51 2.67
C TYR A 6 -12.85 -6.28 3.36
N SER A 7 -14.01 -6.51 3.97
CA SER A 7 -14.86 -5.57 4.69
C SER A 7 -15.11 -6.16 6.08
N GLN A 8 -15.54 -5.31 7.01
CA GLN A 8 -16.07 -5.57 8.36
C GLN A 8 -15.07 -5.38 9.50
N LYS A 9 -15.43 -4.86 10.67
CA LYS A 9 -16.68 -4.28 11.20
C LYS A 9 -16.29 -3.61 12.53
N SER A 10 -16.95 -2.51 12.84
CA SER A 10 -17.09 -1.97 14.19
C SER A 10 -17.79 -2.98 15.11
N GLN A 11 -17.26 -3.15 16.33
CA GLN A 11 -17.96 -3.81 17.43
C GLN A 11 -17.91 -2.90 18.66
N SER A 12 -19.09 -2.35 18.96
CA SER A 12 -19.45 -1.82 20.27
C SER A 12 -19.73 -2.98 21.23
N LEU A 13 -19.14 -2.93 22.42
CA LEU A 13 -19.52 -3.79 23.53
C LEU A 13 -19.98 -2.91 24.68
N GLN A 14 -21.29 -2.97 24.92
CA GLN A 14 -21.94 -2.52 26.14
C GLN A 14 -21.62 -3.51 27.25
N VAL A 15 -21.24 -3.01 28.42
CA VAL A 15 -21.38 -3.75 29.69
C VAL A 15 -22.24 -2.92 30.62
N SER A 16 -23.40 -3.49 30.93
CA SER A 16 -24.30 -3.08 31.98
C SER A 16 -23.80 -3.64 33.31
N GLY A 17 -23.78 -2.81 34.34
CA GLY A 17 -23.36 -3.18 35.68
C GLY A 17 -23.94 -2.19 36.69
N SER A 18 -25.11 -2.56 37.23
CA SER A 18 -25.94 -1.75 38.12
C SER A 18 -25.34 -1.60 39.53
N ARG A 19 -25.92 -0.63 40.27
CA ARG A 19 -26.01 -0.51 41.75
C ARG A 19 -24.79 0.12 42.44
N SER A 20 -24.89 1.04 43.39
CA SER A 20 -26.04 1.59 44.12
C SER A 20 -25.67 2.98 44.67
N SER A 21 -26.65 3.89 44.61
CA SER A 21 -26.64 5.15 45.34
C SER A 21 -26.86 4.90 46.84
N MET A 22 -26.00 5.46 47.69
CA MET A 22 -26.33 5.75 49.08
C MET A 22 -25.93 7.19 49.39
N ARG A 23 -26.92 8.09 49.28
CA ARG A 23 -26.84 9.48 49.68
C ARG A 23 -27.38 9.56 51.11
N VAL A 24 -26.48 9.72 52.09
CA VAL A 24 -26.89 9.94 53.49
C VAL A 24 -27.36 11.39 53.61
N GLN A 25 -28.67 11.56 53.84
CA GLN A 25 -29.25 12.79 54.34
C GLN A 25 -28.96 12.93 55.83
N SER A 26 -28.78 14.15 56.31
CA SER A 26 -29.05 14.47 57.71
C SER A 26 -29.68 15.86 57.83
N PRO A 27 -30.60 16.05 58.79
CA PRO A 27 -31.62 17.08 58.76
C PRO A 27 -31.21 18.30 59.58
N SER A 28 -31.63 19.48 59.14
CA SER A 28 -31.62 20.69 59.95
C SER A 28 -32.61 20.57 61.12
N PRO A 29 -32.31 21.07 62.33
CA PRO A 29 -33.32 21.30 63.34
C PRO A 29 -33.87 22.71 63.26
N SER A 30 -35.19 22.72 63.39
CA SER A 30 -36.15 23.80 63.35
C SER A 30 -36.04 24.79 64.51
N ARG A 31 -36.58 25.97 64.25
CA ARG A 31 -36.96 27.03 65.20
C ARG A 31 -38.02 26.56 66.22
N CYS A 32 -37.94 27.11 67.44
CA CYS A 32 -39.03 27.49 68.36
C CYS A 32 -38.45 28.69 69.15
N ARG A 33 -38.90 29.96 69.07
CA ARG A 33 -40.18 30.66 69.30
C ARG A 33 -40.74 30.54 70.72
N GLY A 34 -40.87 31.70 71.37
CA GLY A 34 -41.68 31.99 72.55
C GLY A 34 -40.84 32.32 73.79
N SER A 35 -41.14 33.33 74.61
CA SER A 35 -42.08 34.44 74.51
C SER A 35 -41.69 35.45 75.60
N SER A 36 -41.98 36.71 75.33
CA SER A 36 -41.82 37.88 76.18
C SER A 36 -42.62 37.78 77.49
N TYR A 37 -42.08 38.35 78.57
CA TYR A 37 -42.89 39.20 79.44
C TYR A 37 -42.12 40.46 79.84
N ASN A 38 -42.86 41.53 79.65
CA ASN A 38 -42.60 42.94 79.86
C ASN A 38 -43.00 43.31 81.30
N ARG A 39 -42.26 44.22 81.96
CA ARG A 39 -42.67 45.23 82.97
C ARG A 39 -41.37 45.75 83.60
N GLY A 40 -40.99 47.03 83.56
CA GLY A 40 -41.77 48.24 83.41
C GLY A 40 -42.08 48.86 84.78
N ARG A 41 -41.31 49.91 85.11
CA ARG A 41 -41.73 51.17 85.77
C ARG A 41 -41.47 51.37 87.29
N SER A 42 -40.45 52.21 87.52
CA SER A 42 -40.46 53.50 88.26
C SER A 42 -40.80 53.57 89.76
N GLY A 43 -39.86 54.17 90.51
CA GLY A 43 -40.18 55.40 91.24
C GLY A 43 -40.02 55.41 92.78
N TYR A 44 -39.06 56.24 93.21
CA TYR A 44 -39.09 57.11 94.41
C TYR A 44 -38.94 56.54 95.85
N GLN A 45 -37.86 57.02 96.48
CA GLN A 45 -37.85 57.84 97.72
C GLN A 45 -38.14 57.18 99.07
N GLY A 46 -37.05 57.08 99.86
CA GLY A 46 -36.89 57.57 101.24
C GLY A 46 -37.99 57.32 102.28
N GLY A 47 -37.61 56.70 103.40
CA GLY A 47 -38.40 56.77 104.63
C GLY A 47 -38.06 55.67 105.64
N ILE A 48 -37.23 56.02 106.61
CA ILE A 48 -37.00 55.31 107.87
C ILE A 48 -38.33 55.19 108.63
N VAL A 49 -38.66 54.01 109.21
CA VAL A 49 -39.09 53.77 110.61
C VAL A 49 -39.29 52.25 110.85
N SER A 50 -38.40 51.69 111.69
CA SER A 50 -38.59 50.68 112.76
C SER A 50 -39.73 49.62 112.71
N SER A 51 -39.35 48.32 112.69
CA SER A 51 -39.85 47.20 113.53
C SER A 51 -39.46 45.85 112.86
N ALA A 52 -38.23 45.35 113.00
CA ALA A 52 -37.77 44.44 114.05
C ALA A 52 -38.51 43.08 114.10
N VAL A 53 -37.89 42.06 113.46
CA VAL A 53 -37.82 40.62 113.86
C VAL A 53 -38.46 39.54 112.94
N GLU A 54 -39.35 39.82 111.96
CA GLU A 54 -39.95 38.75 111.12
C GLU A 54 -39.46 38.61 109.66
N VAL A 55 -38.58 39.50 109.14
CA VAL A 55 -38.12 39.50 107.71
C VAL A 55 -36.79 38.74 107.47
N GLY A 56 -36.06 38.37 108.53
CA GLY A 56 -34.71 37.80 108.41
C GLY A 56 -34.63 36.36 107.90
N THR A 57 -35.71 35.58 108.04
CA THR A 57 -35.77 34.15 107.68
C THR A 57 -36.02 33.95 106.17
N GLU A 58 -36.86 34.77 105.55
CA GLU A 58 -37.19 34.68 104.12
C GLU A 58 -36.01 35.10 103.22
N ILE A 59 -35.26 36.14 103.63
CA ILE A 59 -34.05 36.59 102.92
C ILE A 59 -32.95 35.51 102.98
N HIS A 60 -32.71 34.89 104.15
CA HIS A 60 -31.73 33.81 104.25
C HIS A 60 -32.08 32.60 103.36
N GLN A 61 -33.36 32.30 103.20
CA GLN A 61 -33.81 31.17 102.38
C GLN A 61 -33.73 31.47 100.88
N GLN A 62 -34.01 32.71 100.45
CA GLN A 62 -33.77 33.16 99.07
C GLN A 62 -32.28 33.18 98.72
N HIS A 63 -31.43 33.69 99.61
CA HIS A 63 -29.97 33.67 99.43
C HIS A 63 -29.39 32.24 99.42
N ALA A 64 -29.98 31.31 100.18
CA ALA A 64 -29.59 29.90 100.15
C ALA A 64 -30.01 29.21 98.83
N ASN A 65 -31.23 29.48 98.35
CA ASN A 65 -31.71 28.94 97.08
C ASN A 65 -30.92 29.50 95.88
N GLU A 66 -30.62 30.80 95.85
CA GLU A 66 -29.80 31.43 94.79
C GLU A 66 -28.36 30.89 94.81
N LYS A 67 -27.82 30.57 96.00
CA LYS A 67 -26.51 29.92 96.14
C LYS A 67 -26.53 28.48 95.64
N GLU A 68 -27.61 27.74 95.86
CA GLU A 68 -27.78 26.37 95.35
C GLU A 68 -27.95 26.36 93.82
N GLU A 69 -28.73 27.29 93.26
CA GLU A 69 -28.82 27.49 91.81
C GLU A 69 -27.48 27.87 91.18
N MET A 70 -26.70 28.75 91.84
CA MET A 70 -25.35 29.10 91.41
C MET A 70 -24.39 27.91 91.48
N GLN A 71 -24.52 27.04 92.49
CA GLN A 71 -23.76 25.79 92.58
C GLN A 71 -24.14 24.81 91.48
N GLU A 72 -25.43 24.65 91.18
CA GLU A 72 -25.90 23.79 90.09
C GLU A 72 -25.41 24.29 88.72
N LEU A 73 -25.47 25.60 88.49
CA LEU A 73 -24.88 26.24 87.31
C LEU A 73 -23.38 25.98 87.22
N ASN A 74 -22.65 26.11 88.32
CA ASN A 74 -21.21 25.81 88.36
C ASN A 74 -20.91 24.34 88.08
N VAL A 75 -21.71 23.40 88.58
CA VAL A 75 -21.57 21.96 88.26
C VAL A 75 -21.81 21.71 86.77
N ARG A 76 -22.83 22.36 86.19
CA ARG A 76 -23.09 22.28 84.74
C ARG A 76 -21.95 22.90 83.93
N PHE A 77 -21.39 24.04 84.36
CA PHE A 77 -20.24 24.67 83.71
C PHE A 77 -18.98 23.79 83.78
N ALA A 78 -18.71 23.15 84.92
CA ALA A 78 -17.62 22.18 85.03
C ALA A 78 -17.78 21.03 84.03
N GLY A 79 -19.00 20.47 83.89
CA GLY A 79 -19.29 19.45 82.89
C GLY A 79 -19.12 19.93 81.44
N TYR A 80 -19.46 21.18 81.12
CA TYR A 80 -19.18 21.76 79.81
C TYR A 80 -17.68 21.95 79.57
N ILE A 81 -16.91 22.37 80.57
CA ILE A 81 -15.45 22.53 80.48
C ILE A 81 -14.80 21.17 80.19
N GLU A 82 -15.17 20.11 80.91
CA GLU A 82 -14.68 18.75 80.67
C GLU A 82 -15.01 18.27 79.25
N LYS A 83 -16.23 18.55 78.77
CA LYS A 83 -16.65 18.20 77.41
C LYS A 83 -15.86 18.96 76.33
N VAL A 84 -15.59 20.25 76.54
CA VAL A 84 -14.77 21.05 75.62
C VAL A 84 -13.34 20.52 75.58
N GLN A 85 -12.74 20.22 76.73
CA GLN A 85 -11.40 19.63 76.80
C GLN A 85 -11.31 18.27 76.09
N ALA A 86 -12.33 17.41 76.27
CA ALA A 86 -12.39 16.12 75.57
C ALA A 86 -12.52 16.30 74.05
N LEU A 87 -13.30 17.30 73.59
CA LEU A 87 -13.42 17.63 72.17
C LEU A 87 -12.15 18.23 71.59
N GLU A 88 -11.44 19.08 72.35
CA GLU A 88 -10.15 19.65 71.96
C GLU A 88 -9.09 18.56 71.83
N GLN A 89 -9.00 17.64 72.79
CA GLN A 89 -8.11 16.47 72.70
C GLN A 89 -8.44 15.60 71.49
N ARG A 90 -9.72 15.33 71.24
CA ARG A 90 -10.15 14.55 70.06
C ARG A 90 -9.82 15.29 68.76
N ASN A 91 -10.02 16.60 68.68
CA ASN A 91 -9.65 17.39 67.52
C ASN A 91 -8.13 17.40 67.31
N ALA A 92 -7.34 17.51 68.37
CA ALA A 92 -5.88 17.42 68.29
C ALA A 92 -5.42 16.05 67.76
N GLN A 93 -6.04 14.96 68.22
CA GLN A 93 -5.80 13.61 67.71
C GLN A 93 -6.17 13.50 66.21
N LEU A 94 -7.35 13.98 65.82
CA LEU A 94 -7.78 13.96 64.42
C LEU A 94 -6.88 14.82 63.53
N MET A 95 -6.41 15.98 64.00
CA MET A 95 -5.44 16.79 63.26
C MET A 95 -4.10 16.08 63.08
N ALA A 96 -3.63 15.35 64.10
CA ALA A 96 -2.40 14.56 64.01
C ALA A 96 -2.55 13.37 63.03
N GLU A 97 -3.68 12.66 63.07
CA GLU A 97 -4.00 11.59 62.11
C GLU A 97 -4.09 12.13 60.68
N LEU A 98 -4.77 13.27 60.49
CA LEU A 98 -4.90 13.91 59.19
C LEU A 98 -3.54 14.37 58.67
N ALA A 99 -2.68 14.95 59.52
CA ALA A 99 -1.32 15.32 59.15
C ALA A 99 -0.46 14.09 58.78
N ALA A 100 -0.59 12.97 59.50
CA ALA A 100 0.11 11.73 59.19
C ALA A 100 -0.35 11.11 57.87
N LEU A 101 -1.66 11.11 57.60
CA LEU A 101 -2.24 10.66 56.33
C LEU A 101 -1.81 11.57 55.19
N GLN A 102 -1.91 12.89 55.33
CA GLN A 102 -1.41 13.83 54.34
C GLN A 102 0.09 13.66 54.10
N GLY A 103 0.89 13.39 55.14
CA GLY A 103 2.30 13.05 54.99
C GLY A 103 2.54 11.79 54.16
N ARG A 104 1.72 10.75 54.34
CA ARG A 104 1.78 9.51 53.53
C ARG A 104 1.31 9.71 52.09
N PHE A 105 0.38 10.62 51.84
CA PHE A 105 -0.27 10.80 50.52
C PHE A 105 0.15 12.08 49.77
N LYS A 106 1.09 12.88 50.33
CA LYS A 106 1.61 14.13 49.72
C LYS A 106 2.36 13.94 48.39
N GLY A 107 2.46 12.70 47.89
CA GLY A 107 3.04 12.36 46.58
C GLY A 107 2.13 11.53 45.66
N GLY A 108 0.83 11.42 45.93
CA GLY A 108 -0.06 10.50 45.18
C GLY A 108 0.24 9.03 45.49
N PRO A 109 -0.27 8.05 44.71
CA PRO A 109 0.16 6.66 44.80
C PRO A 109 1.63 6.59 44.38
N THR A 110 2.54 6.70 45.34
CA THR A 110 3.98 6.62 45.12
C THR A 110 4.32 5.26 44.50
N GLY A 111 4.94 5.29 43.32
CA GLY A 111 5.43 4.10 42.60
C GLY A 111 4.64 3.71 41.33
N ILE A 112 3.33 3.92 41.26
CA ILE A 112 2.54 3.48 40.09
C ILE A 112 2.83 4.35 38.86
N GLY A 113 2.91 5.68 39.03
CA GLY A 113 3.28 6.59 37.93
C GLY A 113 4.68 6.31 37.40
N GLU A 114 5.64 6.10 38.30
CA GLU A 114 7.04 5.78 37.96
C GLU A 114 7.17 4.43 37.22
N GLU A 115 6.38 3.43 37.59
CA GLU A 115 6.33 2.14 36.89
C GLU A 115 5.78 2.29 35.46
N TYR A 116 4.70 3.07 35.28
CA TYR A 116 4.17 3.36 33.95
C TYR A 116 5.14 4.19 33.10
N ASP A 117 5.81 5.17 33.70
CA ASP A 117 6.83 5.98 33.02
C ASP A 117 8.00 5.11 32.55
N LEU A 118 8.44 4.15 33.37
CA LEU A 118 9.45 3.18 32.97
C LEU A 118 8.97 2.30 31.80
N LYS A 119 7.73 1.82 31.84
CA LYS A 119 7.14 1.03 30.74
C LYS A 119 7.02 1.83 29.46
N PHE A 120 6.62 3.11 29.53
CA PHE A 120 6.58 3.98 28.36
C PHE A 120 7.98 4.23 27.80
N LYS A 121 8.99 4.37 28.65
CA LYS A 121 10.38 4.49 28.22
C LYS A 121 10.86 3.23 27.50
N GLU A 122 10.65 2.05 28.09
CA GLU A 122 10.97 0.75 27.46
C GLU A 122 10.29 0.60 26.09
N MET A 123 9.01 0.98 25.98
CA MET A 123 8.28 0.93 24.70
C MET A 123 8.83 1.90 23.66
N ARG A 124 9.25 3.11 24.06
CA ARG A 124 9.88 4.08 23.15
C ARG A 124 11.23 3.57 22.64
N GLU A 125 12.06 3.03 23.53
CA GLU A 125 13.36 2.44 23.18
C GLU A 125 13.17 1.24 22.21
N LEU A 126 12.15 0.40 22.44
CA LEU A 126 11.82 -0.70 21.54
C LEU A 126 11.37 -0.21 20.16
N ILE A 127 10.53 0.84 20.11
CA ILE A 127 10.09 1.43 18.84
C ILE A 127 11.30 1.99 18.06
N GLU A 128 12.21 2.69 18.75
CA GLU A 128 13.42 3.22 18.13
C GLU A 128 14.33 2.11 17.59
N ALA A 129 14.55 1.05 18.38
CA ALA A 129 15.32 -0.12 17.97
C ALA A 129 14.71 -0.79 16.71
N LEU A 130 13.41 -1.07 16.73
CA LEU A 130 12.70 -1.66 15.58
C LEU A 130 12.71 -0.74 14.35
N THR A 131 12.65 0.57 14.55
CA THR A 131 12.71 1.54 13.43
C THR A 131 14.10 1.54 12.79
N ASN A 132 15.17 1.46 13.60
CA ASN A 132 16.54 1.36 13.12
C ASN A 132 16.80 0.03 12.40
N GLU A 133 16.34 -1.09 12.97
CA GLU A 133 16.42 -2.41 12.33
C GLU A 133 15.68 -2.45 10.99
N LYS A 134 14.47 -1.89 10.95
CA LYS A 134 13.71 -1.74 9.70
C LYS A 134 14.47 -0.89 8.69
N GLY A 135 15.04 0.24 9.11
CA GLY A 135 15.85 1.08 8.23
C GLY A 135 17.06 0.36 7.65
N SER A 136 17.77 -0.44 8.47
CA SER A 136 18.89 -1.26 8.00
C SER A 136 18.44 -2.32 6.99
N ALA A 137 17.34 -3.01 7.28
CA ALA A 137 16.78 -4.03 6.37
C ALA A 137 16.27 -3.42 5.06
N ASP A 138 15.69 -2.22 5.08
CA ASP A 138 15.24 -1.51 3.88
C ASP A 138 16.43 -1.10 2.99
N ILE A 139 17.57 -0.72 3.58
CA ILE A 139 18.82 -0.43 2.85
C ILE A 139 19.40 -1.71 2.23
N GLU A 140 19.49 -2.79 3.00
CA GLU A 140 19.96 -4.09 2.50
C GLU A 140 19.08 -4.61 1.37
N ARG A 141 17.75 -4.47 1.48
CA ARG A 141 16.81 -4.79 0.40
C ARG A 141 17.14 -3.97 -0.86
N GLY A 142 17.31 -2.66 -0.72
CA GLY A 142 17.64 -1.79 -1.85
C GLY A 142 18.94 -2.20 -2.54
N TYR A 143 19.98 -2.53 -1.77
CA TYR A 143 21.25 -3.03 -2.31
C TYR A 143 21.08 -4.34 -3.09
N ILE A 144 20.33 -5.30 -2.54
CA ILE A 144 20.07 -6.58 -3.21
C ILE A 144 19.23 -6.37 -4.48
N GLU A 145 18.25 -5.47 -4.46
CA GLU A 145 17.44 -5.12 -5.63
C GLU A 145 18.29 -4.52 -6.76
N GLU A 146 19.21 -3.60 -6.43
CA GLU A 146 20.17 -3.04 -7.40
C GLU A 146 21.10 -4.12 -7.96
N GLU A 147 21.63 -5.01 -7.12
CA GLU A 147 22.49 -6.10 -7.55
C GLU A 147 21.76 -7.10 -8.46
N LEU A 148 20.50 -7.43 -8.14
CA LEU A 148 19.64 -8.27 -8.97
C LEU A 148 19.40 -7.66 -10.35
N GLU A 149 19.17 -6.35 -10.43
CA GLU A 149 18.97 -5.66 -11.71
C GLU A 149 20.26 -5.67 -12.55
N VAL A 150 21.42 -5.48 -11.93
CA VAL A 150 22.71 -5.62 -12.62
C VAL A 150 22.91 -7.03 -13.17
N TRP A 151 22.60 -8.07 -12.39
CA TRP A 151 22.71 -9.46 -12.85
C TRP A 151 21.69 -9.81 -13.93
N ARG A 152 20.49 -9.24 -13.85
CA ARG A 152 19.47 -9.38 -14.89
C ARG A 152 19.93 -8.78 -16.22
N LEU A 153 20.44 -7.54 -16.21
CA LEU A 153 20.96 -6.89 -17.41
C LEU A 153 22.12 -7.68 -18.04
N LYS A 154 23.05 -8.18 -17.21
CA LYS A 154 24.14 -9.05 -17.69
C LYS A 154 23.61 -10.35 -18.32
N LEU A 155 22.57 -10.96 -17.75
CA LEU A 155 21.97 -12.16 -18.32
C LEU A 155 21.32 -11.86 -19.67
N GLU A 156 20.62 -10.72 -19.80
CA GLU A 156 20.01 -10.28 -21.06
C GLU A 156 21.08 -10.03 -22.14
N GLU A 157 22.22 -9.41 -21.78
CA GLU A 157 23.37 -9.21 -22.68
C GLU A 157 23.99 -10.53 -23.14
N GLU A 158 24.27 -11.46 -22.21
CA GLU A 158 24.82 -12.79 -22.54
C GLU A 158 23.87 -13.62 -23.40
N MET A 159 22.56 -13.51 -23.18
CA MET A 159 21.55 -14.15 -24.02
C MET A 159 21.56 -13.59 -25.44
N ALA A 160 21.68 -12.27 -25.61
CA ALA A 160 21.79 -11.64 -26.92
C ALA A 160 23.07 -12.07 -27.68
N LEU A 161 24.22 -12.08 -26.99
CA LEU A 161 25.49 -12.55 -27.55
C LEU A 161 25.43 -14.02 -27.97
N LYS A 162 24.76 -14.86 -27.16
CA LYS A 162 24.54 -16.26 -27.48
C LYS A 162 23.68 -16.42 -28.74
N GLU A 163 22.58 -15.68 -28.84
CA GLU A 163 21.69 -15.71 -30.02
C GLU A 163 22.42 -15.28 -31.30
N GLU A 164 23.25 -14.23 -31.22
CA GLU A 164 24.11 -13.77 -32.31
C GLU A 164 25.11 -14.87 -32.72
N ALA A 165 25.80 -15.49 -31.76
CA ALA A 165 26.72 -16.59 -32.02
C ALA A 165 26.02 -17.81 -32.64
N GLU A 166 24.81 -18.16 -32.19
CA GLU A 166 24.00 -19.24 -32.75
C GLU A 166 23.52 -18.93 -34.18
N MET A 167 23.25 -17.66 -34.49
CA MET A 167 22.93 -17.22 -35.86
C MET A 167 24.14 -17.37 -36.78
N ILE A 168 25.30 -16.86 -36.37
CA ILE A 168 26.56 -16.98 -37.14
C ILE A 168 26.91 -18.45 -37.36
N LEU A 169 26.73 -19.31 -36.34
CA LEU A 169 26.99 -20.75 -36.48
C LEU A 169 26.05 -21.41 -37.50
N ARG A 170 24.77 -21.00 -37.55
CA ARG A 170 23.81 -21.51 -38.53
C ARG A 170 24.19 -21.10 -39.95
N GLU A 171 24.60 -19.85 -40.15
CA GLU A 171 25.08 -19.35 -41.44
C GLU A 171 26.35 -20.11 -41.87
N PHE A 172 27.33 -20.27 -40.98
CA PHE A 172 28.55 -21.00 -41.30
C PHE A 172 28.29 -22.47 -41.66
N ARG A 173 27.32 -23.13 -41.01
CA ARG A 173 26.90 -24.50 -41.39
C ARG A 173 26.31 -24.52 -42.81
N GLN A 174 25.46 -23.55 -43.14
CA GLN A 174 24.91 -23.42 -44.49
C GLN A 174 26.01 -23.20 -45.53
N ASP A 175 27.02 -22.38 -45.22
CA ASP A 175 28.16 -22.16 -46.11
C ASP A 175 28.99 -23.45 -46.32
N VAL A 176 29.20 -24.24 -45.27
CA VAL A 176 29.86 -25.54 -45.36
C VAL A 176 29.05 -26.52 -46.23
N ASP A 177 27.74 -26.57 -46.06
CA ASP A 177 26.86 -27.42 -46.88
C ASP A 177 26.90 -26.99 -48.36
N ASN A 178 26.82 -25.68 -48.62
CA ASN A 178 26.92 -25.11 -49.96
C ASN A 178 28.27 -25.42 -50.62
N ALA A 179 29.38 -25.24 -49.90
CA ALA A 179 30.72 -25.55 -50.38
C ALA A 179 30.88 -27.05 -50.65
N THR A 180 30.29 -27.90 -49.82
CA THR A 180 30.28 -29.36 -50.00
C THR A 180 29.51 -29.76 -51.26
N LEU A 181 28.36 -29.16 -51.52
CA LEU A 181 27.59 -29.37 -52.75
C LEU A 181 28.36 -28.91 -54.00
N GLN A 182 28.96 -27.72 -53.96
CA GLN A 182 29.78 -27.21 -55.07
C GLN A 182 30.98 -28.12 -55.34
N LYS A 183 31.64 -28.60 -54.29
CA LYS A 183 32.74 -29.57 -54.43
C LYS A 183 32.26 -30.85 -55.12
N ALA A 184 31.14 -31.43 -54.68
CA ALA A 184 30.59 -32.65 -55.27
C ALA A 184 30.19 -32.44 -56.75
N GLU A 185 29.64 -31.28 -57.10
CA GLU A 185 29.32 -30.92 -58.49
C GLU A 185 30.57 -30.83 -59.36
N LEU A 186 31.63 -30.19 -58.86
CA LEU A 186 32.92 -30.09 -59.55
C LEU A 186 33.58 -31.47 -59.70
N GLU A 187 33.55 -32.32 -58.67
CA GLU A 187 34.05 -33.71 -58.75
C GLU A 187 33.32 -34.50 -59.83
N LYS A 188 31.98 -34.42 -59.88
CA LYS A 188 31.19 -35.04 -60.96
C LYS A 188 31.56 -34.48 -62.34
N ARG A 189 31.80 -33.17 -62.46
CA ARG A 189 32.21 -32.56 -63.73
C ARG A 189 33.58 -33.04 -64.17
N ILE A 190 34.51 -33.22 -63.23
CA ILE A 190 35.83 -33.81 -63.49
C ILE A 190 35.66 -35.25 -64.00
N GLU A 191 34.87 -36.09 -63.32
CA GLU A 191 34.61 -37.47 -63.75
C GLU A 191 34.01 -37.53 -65.16
N GLN A 192 33.05 -36.66 -65.47
CA GLN A 192 32.47 -36.55 -66.81
C GLN A 192 33.51 -36.19 -67.88
N LEU A 193 34.36 -35.20 -67.61
CA LEU A 193 35.41 -34.77 -68.53
C LEU A 193 36.48 -35.84 -68.73
N VAL A 194 36.83 -36.58 -67.68
CA VAL A 194 37.75 -37.73 -67.78
C VAL A 194 37.16 -38.81 -68.67
N ALA A 195 35.88 -39.18 -68.47
CA ALA A 195 35.20 -40.16 -69.31
C ALA A 195 35.11 -39.70 -70.78
N GLU A 196 34.86 -38.41 -71.01
CA GLU A 196 34.85 -37.81 -72.36
C GLU A 196 36.23 -37.90 -73.03
N ILE A 197 37.31 -37.59 -72.30
CA ILE A 197 38.69 -37.73 -72.80
C ILE A 197 38.99 -39.19 -73.15
N GLU A 198 38.62 -40.15 -72.30
CA GLU A 198 38.82 -41.58 -72.57
C GLU A 198 38.04 -42.05 -73.79
N PHE A 199 36.81 -41.57 -73.96
CA PHE A 199 35.98 -41.85 -75.13
C PHE A 199 36.62 -41.32 -76.40
N LEU A 200 37.05 -40.04 -76.41
CA LEU A 200 37.70 -39.42 -77.56
C LEU A 200 39.02 -40.11 -77.94
N LYS A 201 39.80 -40.58 -76.95
CA LYS A 201 41.00 -41.38 -77.22
C LYS A 201 40.69 -42.69 -77.91
N LYS A 202 39.70 -43.46 -77.41
CA LYS A 202 39.28 -44.72 -78.02
C LYS A 202 38.77 -44.51 -79.44
N LEU A 203 37.93 -43.50 -79.65
CA LEU A 203 37.42 -43.14 -80.96
C LEU A 203 38.56 -42.79 -81.93
N HIS A 204 39.53 -42.00 -81.47
CA HIS A 204 40.70 -41.67 -82.28
C HIS A 204 41.55 -42.90 -82.65
N ASP A 205 41.78 -43.80 -81.69
CA ASP A 205 42.52 -45.05 -81.94
C ASP A 205 41.80 -45.94 -82.96
N GLU A 206 40.46 -46.02 -82.88
CA GLU A 206 39.61 -46.72 -83.85
C GLU A 206 39.67 -46.08 -85.24
N GLU A 207 39.52 -44.75 -85.35
CA GLU A 207 39.63 -44.02 -86.62
C GLU A 207 41.00 -44.20 -87.26
N VAL A 208 42.08 -44.14 -86.48
CA VAL A 208 43.45 -44.38 -86.97
C VAL A 208 43.58 -45.82 -87.49
N ALA A 209 43.07 -46.81 -86.76
CA ALA A 209 43.09 -48.21 -87.20
C ALA A 209 42.31 -48.42 -88.51
N ASP A 210 41.13 -47.81 -88.63
CA ASP A 210 40.31 -47.88 -89.85
C ASP A 210 41.00 -47.21 -91.05
N LEU A 211 41.63 -46.04 -90.85
CA LEU A 211 42.40 -45.37 -91.89
C LEU A 211 43.63 -46.17 -92.30
N MET A 212 44.35 -46.79 -91.35
CA MET A 212 45.47 -47.68 -91.66
C MET A 212 45.02 -48.89 -92.47
N LYS A 213 43.88 -49.49 -92.11
CA LYS A 213 43.27 -50.59 -92.86
C LYS A 213 42.85 -50.16 -94.26
N GLN A 214 42.19 -49.01 -94.41
CA GLN A 214 41.88 -48.46 -95.74
C GLN A 214 43.12 -48.26 -96.59
N ILE A 215 44.23 -47.77 -96.03
CA ILE A 215 45.50 -47.61 -96.75
C ILE A 215 46.09 -48.97 -97.17
N GLU A 216 45.92 -50.02 -96.36
CA GLU A 216 46.33 -51.38 -96.70
C GLU A 216 45.45 -52.01 -97.78
N ASP A 217 44.13 -51.88 -97.64
CA ASP A 217 43.14 -52.39 -98.59
C ASP A 217 43.25 -51.68 -99.96
N SER A 218 43.50 -50.37 -99.97
CA SER A 218 43.72 -49.59 -101.21
C SER A 218 45.07 -49.85 -101.88
N LYS A 219 46.03 -50.51 -101.21
CA LYS A 219 47.23 -51.07 -101.86
C LYS A 219 46.98 -52.42 -102.56
N VAL A 220 45.86 -53.09 -102.29
CA VAL A 220 45.59 -54.46 -102.75
C VAL A 220 44.41 -54.56 -103.74
N THR A 221 43.61 -53.50 -103.91
CA THR A 221 42.44 -53.58 -104.79
C THR A 221 42.38 -52.43 -105.80
N ALA A 222 43.06 -52.66 -106.93
CA ALA A 222 42.79 -51.96 -108.18
C ALA A 222 42.23 -52.97 -109.19
N GLU A 223 41.02 -53.47 -108.96
CA GLU A 223 40.19 -54.04 -110.02
C GLU A 223 38.78 -53.47 -109.89
N ILE A 224 38.45 -52.66 -110.90
CA ILE A 224 37.15 -52.06 -111.14
C ILE A 224 36.27 -53.15 -111.75
N ASP A 225 35.23 -53.56 -111.03
CA ASP A 225 34.05 -54.20 -111.58
C ASP A 225 32.86 -53.77 -110.70
N GLY A 226 31.72 -53.35 -111.22
CA GLY A 226 31.18 -53.64 -112.54
C GLY A 226 29.68 -53.90 -112.49
N ASP A 227 29.04 -53.87 -111.32
CA ASP A 227 27.59 -53.74 -111.20
C ASP A 227 27.28 -52.61 -110.23
N ARG A 228 27.03 -51.43 -110.79
CA ARG A 228 26.68 -50.23 -110.05
C ARG A 228 25.19 -50.35 -109.68
N PRO A 229 24.82 -50.70 -108.43
CA PRO A 229 23.42 -50.55 -108.02
C PRO A 229 23.03 -49.08 -108.23
N ASP A 230 21.76 -48.79 -108.48
CA ASP A 230 21.26 -47.44 -108.72
C ASP A 230 21.63 -46.50 -107.55
N LEU A 231 22.82 -45.91 -107.66
CA LEU A 231 23.43 -45.05 -106.68
C LEU A 231 22.53 -43.84 -106.43
N ALA A 232 21.78 -43.43 -107.47
CA ALA A 232 20.81 -42.36 -107.34
C ALA A 232 19.61 -42.77 -106.47
N ALA A 233 19.18 -44.03 -106.46
CA ALA A 233 18.15 -44.52 -105.54
C ALA A 233 18.66 -44.62 -104.10
N TYR A 234 19.87 -45.15 -103.90
CA TYR A 234 20.47 -45.23 -102.55
C TYR A 234 20.74 -43.85 -101.95
N LEU A 235 21.30 -42.91 -102.73
CA LEU A 235 21.50 -41.52 -102.31
C LEU A 235 20.17 -40.80 -102.04
N ARG A 236 19.10 -41.09 -102.81
CA ARG A 236 17.75 -40.58 -102.52
C ARG A 236 17.20 -41.13 -101.20
N ASN A 237 17.38 -42.42 -100.92
CA ASN A 237 16.94 -43.02 -99.66
C ASN A 237 17.72 -42.50 -98.45
N MET A 238 19.05 -42.39 -98.54
CA MET A 238 19.86 -41.77 -97.47
C MET A 238 19.47 -40.30 -97.26
N ARG A 239 19.25 -39.53 -98.34
CA ARG A 239 18.75 -38.15 -98.21
C ARG A 239 17.39 -38.11 -97.50
N ALA A 240 16.45 -38.97 -97.87
CA ALA A 240 15.14 -39.05 -97.23
C ALA A 240 15.22 -39.44 -95.75
N GLU A 241 16.15 -40.32 -95.38
CA GLU A 241 16.37 -40.74 -93.99
C GLU A 241 17.01 -39.61 -93.15
N ILE A 242 18.01 -38.91 -93.70
CA ILE A 242 18.60 -37.72 -93.07
C ILE A 242 17.54 -36.63 -92.90
N GLU A 243 16.73 -36.36 -93.93
CA GLU A 243 15.63 -35.39 -93.86
C GLU A 243 14.59 -35.80 -92.80
N SER A 244 14.27 -37.10 -92.70
CA SER A 244 13.36 -37.61 -91.67
C SER A 244 13.93 -37.46 -90.26
N VAL A 245 15.22 -37.76 -90.05
CA VAL A 245 15.87 -37.64 -88.74
C VAL A 245 16.00 -36.16 -88.36
N ALA A 246 16.37 -35.29 -89.30
CA ALA A 246 16.42 -33.85 -89.07
C ALA A 246 15.03 -33.29 -88.71
N ALA A 247 13.98 -33.69 -89.43
CA ALA A 247 12.61 -33.28 -89.13
C ALA A 247 12.14 -33.77 -87.74
N LYS A 248 12.46 -35.01 -87.37
CA LYS A 248 12.18 -35.56 -86.03
C LYS A 248 12.92 -34.79 -84.93
N ASN A 249 14.21 -34.51 -85.13
CA ASN A 249 15.03 -33.76 -84.18
C ASN A 249 14.46 -32.34 -83.95
N VAL A 250 14.05 -31.65 -85.02
CA VAL A 250 13.39 -30.34 -84.90
C VAL A 250 12.08 -30.45 -84.11
N GLN A 251 11.22 -31.43 -84.39
CA GLN A 251 9.99 -31.64 -83.62
C GLN A 251 10.24 -31.98 -82.15
N GLU A 252 11.24 -32.82 -81.86
CA GLU A 252 11.60 -33.19 -80.49
C GLU A 252 12.17 -31.99 -79.73
N ALA A 253 13.03 -31.19 -80.37
CA ALA A 253 13.53 -29.93 -79.82
C ALA A 253 12.38 -28.94 -79.55
N GLU A 254 11.46 -28.74 -80.50
CA GLU A 254 10.28 -27.88 -80.30
C GLU A 254 9.41 -28.36 -79.13
N LYS A 255 9.12 -29.66 -79.04
CA LYS A 255 8.36 -30.24 -77.92
C LYS A 255 9.10 -30.05 -76.59
N TRP A 256 10.41 -30.26 -76.57
CA TRP A 256 11.24 -30.09 -75.39
C TRP A 256 11.27 -28.63 -74.92
N TYR A 257 11.50 -27.69 -75.84
CA TYR A 257 11.48 -26.25 -75.54
C TYR A 257 10.10 -25.79 -75.07
N LYS A 258 9.02 -26.26 -75.72
CA LYS A 258 7.66 -25.94 -75.30
C LYS A 258 7.36 -26.45 -73.89
N GLY A 259 7.75 -27.69 -73.56
CA GLY A 259 7.60 -28.24 -72.21
C GLY A 259 8.43 -27.47 -71.16
N LYS A 260 9.66 -27.08 -71.51
CA LYS A 260 10.49 -26.22 -70.64
C LYS A 260 9.87 -24.84 -70.43
N PHE A 261 9.31 -24.25 -71.48
CA PHE A 261 8.63 -22.96 -71.38
C PHE A 261 7.36 -23.04 -70.53
N GLU A 262 6.55 -24.09 -70.70
CA GLU A 262 5.34 -24.33 -69.89
C GLU A 262 5.68 -24.53 -68.40
N THR A 263 6.69 -25.35 -68.08
CA THR A 263 7.15 -25.51 -66.69
C THR A 263 7.69 -24.21 -66.08
N LEU A 264 8.49 -23.43 -66.81
CA LEU A 264 8.95 -22.12 -66.35
C LEU A 264 7.78 -21.16 -66.12
N LYS A 265 6.80 -21.14 -67.01
CA LYS A 265 5.58 -20.34 -66.88
C LYS A 265 4.75 -20.74 -65.66
N GLU A 266 4.62 -22.03 -65.40
CA GLU A 266 3.91 -22.56 -64.24
C GLU A 266 4.62 -22.17 -62.94
N VAL A 267 5.94 -22.32 -62.88
CA VAL A 267 6.74 -21.92 -61.70
C VAL A 267 6.66 -20.41 -61.47
N ALA A 268 6.76 -19.60 -62.52
CA ALA A 268 6.59 -18.15 -62.43
C ALA A 268 5.20 -17.78 -61.90
N GLY A 269 4.14 -18.43 -62.40
CA GLY A 269 2.77 -18.24 -61.92
C GLY A 269 2.61 -18.59 -60.43
N LYS A 270 3.15 -19.73 -60.00
CA LYS A 270 3.15 -20.15 -58.58
C LYS A 270 3.89 -19.16 -57.69
N LYS A 271 5.02 -18.63 -58.14
CA LYS A 271 5.80 -17.62 -57.40
C LYS A 271 5.04 -16.30 -57.29
N GLU A 272 4.35 -15.88 -58.36
CA GLU A 272 3.50 -14.69 -58.34
C GLU A 272 2.33 -14.84 -57.36
N GLU A 273 1.67 -15.99 -57.34
CA GLU A 273 0.59 -16.31 -56.42
C GLU A 273 1.06 -16.34 -54.95
N GLN A 274 2.20 -16.99 -54.69
CA GLN A 274 2.83 -16.96 -53.36
C GLN A 274 3.14 -15.54 -52.91
N MET A 275 3.64 -14.69 -53.81
CA MET A 275 3.92 -13.29 -53.48
C MET A 275 2.64 -12.47 -53.23
N LYS A 276 1.53 -12.77 -53.91
CA LYS A 276 0.22 -12.17 -53.63
C LYS A 276 -0.30 -12.60 -52.26
N SER A 277 -0.26 -13.90 -51.94
CA SER A 277 -0.65 -14.44 -50.63
C SER A 277 0.14 -13.79 -49.49
N MET A 278 1.48 -13.72 -49.61
CA MET A 278 2.32 -13.08 -48.59
C MET A 278 1.99 -11.58 -48.41
N LYS A 279 1.67 -10.87 -49.49
CA LYS A 279 1.25 -9.46 -49.40
C LYS A 279 -0.08 -9.31 -48.68
N GLU A 280 -1.03 -10.20 -48.93
CA GLU A 280 -2.32 -10.23 -48.22
C GLU A 280 -2.13 -10.56 -46.74
N GLU A 281 -1.27 -11.51 -46.39
CA GLU A 281 -0.93 -11.82 -45.00
C GLU A 281 -0.31 -10.60 -44.30
N ILE A 282 0.65 -9.92 -44.93
CA ILE A 282 1.26 -8.69 -44.40
C ILE A 282 0.21 -7.62 -44.15
N THR A 283 -0.73 -7.39 -45.08
CA THR A 283 -1.78 -6.38 -44.87
C THR A 283 -2.73 -6.78 -43.75
N THR A 284 -3.06 -8.07 -43.60
CA THR A 284 -3.89 -8.55 -42.47
C THR A 284 -3.20 -8.40 -41.13
N PHE A 285 -1.90 -8.67 -41.03
CA PHE A 285 -1.15 -8.43 -39.79
C PHE A 285 -1.05 -6.95 -39.48
N HIS A 286 -0.85 -6.09 -40.49
CA HIS A 286 -0.82 -4.65 -40.31
C HIS A 286 -2.14 -4.09 -39.78
N THR A 287 -3.28 -4.57 -40.29
CA THR A 287 -4.61 -4.16 -39.78
C THR A 287 -4.86 -4.66 -38.37
N GLN A 288 -4.45 -5.90 -38.03
CA GLN A 288 -4.54 -6.43 -36.67
C GLN A 288 -3.71 -5.62 -35.66
N VAL A 289 -2.48 -5.27 -36.02
CA VAL A 289 -1.62 -4.43 -35.16
C VAL A 289 -2.27 -3.07 -34.93
N THR A 290 -2.81 -2.45 -35.98
CA THR A 290 -3.49 -1.15 -35.86
C THR A 290 -4.74 -1.24 -34.99
N ASP A 291 -5.54 -2.31 -35.11
CA ASP A 291 -6.72 -2.53 -34.29
C ASP A 291 -6.36 -2.73 -32.81
N LEU A 292 -5.35 -3.58 -32.51
CA LEU A 292 -4.85 -3.78 -31.16
C LEU A 292 -4.30 -2.48 -30.56
N GLN A 293 -3.59 -1.66 -31.35
CA GLN A 293 -3.10 -0.36 -30.92
C GLN A 293 -4.26 0.58 -30.54
N ASN A 294 -5.31 0.64 -31.37
CA ASN A 294 -6.51 1.42 -31.09
C ASN A 294 -7.23 0.93 -29.83
N GLN A 295 -7.28 -0.39 -29.59
CA GLN A 295 -7.85 -0.96 -28.36
C GLN A 295 -7.03 -0.55 -27.12
N ILE A 296 -5.69 -0.60 -27.19
CA ILE A 296 -4.80 -0.17 -26.11
C ILE A 296 -5.04 1.31 -25.79
N ASP A 297 -5.08 2.17 -26.80
CA ASP A 297 -5.25 3.61 -26.61
C ASP A 297 -6.67 3.94 -26.08
N GLY A 298 -7.70 3.20 -26.53
CA GLY A 298 -9.04 3.29 -25.96
C GLY A 298 -9.14 2.86 -24.49
N LEU A 299 -8.39 1.81 -24.09
CA LEU A 299 -8.31 1.37 -22.69
C LEU A 299 -7.55 2.38 -21.82
N ARG A 300 -6.45 2.95 -22.32
CA ARG A 300 -5.71 4.03 -21.64
C ARG A 300 -6.59 5.25 -21.40
N ALA A 301 -7.32 5.70 -22.43
CA ALA A 301 -8.25 6.82 -22.30
C ALA A 301 -9.36 6.54 -21.27
N ARG A 302 -9.91 5.31 -21.26
CA ARG A 302 -10.90 4.90 -20.24
C ARG A 302 -10.28 4.90 -18.83
N ASN A 303 -9.05 4.43 -18.67
CA ASN A 303 -8.41 4.40 -17.35
C ASN A 303 -8.16 5.83 -16.83
N ALA A 304 -7.62 6.72 -17.67
CA ALA A 304 -7.43 8.13 -17.32
C ALA A 304 -8.76 8.81 -16.93
N ALA A 305 -9.85 8.51 -17.63
CA ALA A 305 -11.17 9.04 -17.28
C ALA A 305 -11.68 8.53 -15.92
N LEU A 306 -11.39 7.27 -15.57
CA LEU A 306 -11.77 6.71 -14.26
C LEU A 306 -10.90 7.28 -13.13
N GLU A 307 -9.61 7.48 -13.37
CA GLU A 307 -8.69 8.12 -12.43
C GLU A 307 -9.14 9.57 -12.13
N GLN A 308 -9.50 10.34 -13.17
CA GLN A 308 -10.06 11.68 -12.99
C GLN A 308 -11.37 11.67 -12.20
N GLN A 309 -12.27 10.73 -12.48
CA GLN A 309 -13.53 10.60 -11.72
C GLN A 309 -13.29 10.26 -10.24
N LEU A 310 -12.25 9.48 -9.95
CA LEU A 310 -11.87 9.14 -8.58
C LEU A 310 -11.30 10.37 -7.86
N GLU A 311 -10.43 11.14 -8.51
CA GLU A 311 -9.91 12.40 -7.98
C GLU A 311 -11.02 13.43 -7.72
N ASP A 312 -11.94 13.62 -8.68
CA ASP A 312 -13.09 14.52 -8.53
C ASP A 312 -13.98 14.11 -7.33
N MET A 313 -14.18 12.79 -7.13
CA MET A 313 -14.93 12.25 -6.00
C MET A 313 -14.19 12.47 -4.68
N GLU A 314 -12.88 12.21 -4.62
CA GLU A 314 -12.05 12.45 -3.45
C GLU A 314 -12.06 13.92 -3.04
N MET A 315 -11.89 14.83 -4.00
CA MET A 315 -12.00 16.28 -3.78
C MET A 315 -13.38 16.67 -3.25
N ALA A 316 -14.46 16.18 -3.87
CA ALA A 316 -15.83 16.45 -3.39
C ALA A 316 -16.10 15.87 -2.00
N HIS A 317 -15.41 14.80 -1.61
CA HIS A 317 -15.48 14.24 -0.26
C HIS A 317 -14.68 15.07 0.74
N MET A 318 -13.48 15.52 0.38
CA MET A 318 -12.67 16.43 1.22
C MET A 318 -13.42 17.73 1.50
N ASP A 319 -14.06 18.33 0.50
CA ASP A 319 -14.87 19.54 0.67
C ASP A 319 -16.04 19.32 1.66
N LYS A 320 -16.70 18.15 1.59
CA LYS A 320 -17.78 17.79 2.53
C LYS A 320 -17.25 17.58 3.94
N VAL A 321 -16.09 16.95 4.10
CA VAL A 321 -15.45 16.76 5.41
C VAL A 321 -15.10 18.11 6.02
N GLY A 322 -14.44 19.00 5.27
CA GLY A 322 -14.14 20.36 5.74
C GLY A 322 -15.40 21.15 6.12
N GLY A 323 -16.47 21.06 5.32
CA GLY A 323 -17.75 21.69 5.67
C GLY A 323 -18.40 21.12 6.94
N LEU A 324 -18.26 19.83 7.22
CA LEU A 324 -18.73 19.23 8.47
C LEU A 324 -17.86 19.64 9.67
N GLU A 325 -16.54 19.74 9.49
CA GLU A 325 -15.60 20.24 10.50
C GLU A 325 -15.92 21.69 10.87
N ASP A 326 -16.21 22.55 9.89
CA ASP A 326 -16.65 23.93 10.13
C ASP A 326 -17.95 23.99 10.95
N ILE A 327 -18.92 23.12 10.65
CA ILE A 327 -20.18 23.03 11.42
C ILE A 327 -19.90 22.56 12.85
N ILE A 328 -19.04 21.56 13.04
CA ILE A 328 -18.63 21.09 14.37
C ILE A 328 -17.99 22.24 15.15
N ALA A 329 -17.04 22.96 14.56
CA ALA A 329 -16.38 24.11 15.19
C ALA A 329 -17.40 25.21 15.57
N GLN A 330 -18.37 25.49 14.72
CA GLN A 330 -19.46 26.43 15.04
C GLN A 330 -20.30 25.97 16.23
N LEU A 331 -20.69 24.69 16.28
CA LEU A 331 -21.46 24.12 17.38
C LEU A 331 -20.66 24.08 18.69
N GLU A 332 -19.37 23.76 18.64
CA GLU A 332 -18.46 23.79 19.78
C GLU A 332 -18.32 25.22 20.34
N ASN A 333 -18.22 26.23 19.46
CA ASN A 333 -18.20 27.63 19.86
C ASN A 333 -19.50 28.04 20.54
N GLN A 334 -20.67 27.71 19.96
CA GLN A 334 -21.98 27.96 20.58
C GLN A 334 -22.11 27.26 21.95
N LEU A 335 -21.62 26.03 22.07
CA LEU A 335 -21.59 25.30 23.34
C LEU A 335 -20.68 25.99 24.37
N CYS A 336 -19.54 26.53 23.94
CA CYS A 336 -18.63 27.27 24.80
C CYS A 336 -19.25 28.60 25.27
N GLU A 337 -19.87 29.35 24.36
CA GLU A 337 -20.59 30.60 24.67
C GLU A 337 -21.72 30.37 25.68
N THR A 338 -22.59 29.39 25.44
CA THR A 338 -23.69 29.05 26.36
C THR A 338 -23.18 28.59 27.73
N LYS A 339 -22.10 27.80 27.79
CA LYS A 339 -21.44 27.44 29.07
C LYS A 339 -20.92 28.67 29.80
N LEU A 340 -20.35 29.63 29.08
CA LEU A 340 -19.79 30.86 29.63
C LEU A 340 -20.90 31.78 30.14
N GLU A 341 -22.01 31.89 29.41
CA GLU A 341 -23.23 32.58 29.85
C GLU A 341 -23.83 31.96 31.11
N MET A 342 -24.02 30.63 31.14
CA MET A 342 -24.47 29.94 32.36
C MET A 342 -23.50 30.14 33.54
N GLY A 343 -22.19 30.16 33.27
CA GLY A 343 -21.17 30.46 34.28
C GLY A 343 -21.30 31.89 34.83
N LYS A 344 -21.53 32.87 33.95
CA LYS A 344 -21.80 34.26 34.32
C LYS A 344 -23.06 34.39 35.16
N GLU A 345 -24.17 33.77 34.75
CA GLU A 345 -25.44 33.76 35.50
C GLU A 345 -25.29 33.11 36.88
N ARG A 346 -24.53 32.01 36.96
CA ARG A 346 -24.23 31.36 38.24
C ARG A 346 -23.40 32.27 39.15
N ALA A 347 -22.43 32.99 38.60
CA ALA A 347 -21.61 33.95 39.33
C ALA A 347 -22.38 35.20 39.77
N THR A 348 -23.30 35.71 38.96
CA THR A 348 -24.18 36.83 39.34
C THR A 348 -25.21 36.41 40.37
N SER A 349 -25.76 35.20 40.29
CA SER A 349 -26.62 34.60 41.31
C SER A 349 -25.90 34.45 42.67
N LEU A 350 -24.62 34.05 42.65
CA LEU A 350 -23.77 33.98 43.85
C LEU A 350 -23.43 35.37 44.43
N LYS A 351 -23.26 36.41 43.59
CA LYS A 351 -23.05 37.79 44.04
C LYS A 351 -24.30 38.49 44.60
N GLY A 352 -25.50 37.98 44.28
CA GLY A 352 -26.77 38.42 44.87
C GLY A 352 -27.05 37.87 46.27
N ALA A 353 -26.23 36.94 46.77
CA ALA A 353 -26.34 36.41 48.13
C ALA A 353 -25.56 37.30 49.12
N VAL A 354 -26.26 37.88 50.09
CA VAL A 354 -25.73 38.78 51.14
C VAL A 354 -24.64 38.08 51.98
N PRO A 355 -23.47 38.72 52.24
CA PRO A 355 -22.46 38.19 53.17
C PRO A 355 -22.83 38.49 54.64
N TRP A 356 -22.78 37.48 55.52
CA TRP A 356 -22.70 37.68 56.97
C TRP A 356 -21.26 37.49 57.46
N HIS A 357 -20.78 38.47 58.22
CA HIS A 357 -19.42 38.66 58.74
C HIS A 357 -18.94 37.57 59.72
N GLY A 358 -17.61 37.37 59.74
CA GLY A 358 -16.88 36.70 60.82
C GLY A 358 -15.46 36.27 60.46
N GLU A 359 -14.55 37.23 60.32
CA GLU A 359 -13.07 37.10 60.29
C GLU A 359 -12.49 36.57 61.64
N PRO A 360 -11.16 36.27 61.83
CA PRO A 360 -10.06 36.21 60.85
C PRO A 360 -8.89 35.17 61.13
N HIS A 361 -7.93 35.13 60.18
CA HIS A 361 -6.48 34.77 60.30
C HIS A 361 -6.08 33.27 60.43
N SER A 362 -4.99 32.76 59.85
CA SER A 362 -3.97 33.26 58.91
C SER A 362 -3.11 32.06 58.42
N CYS A 363 -2.46 32.23 57.25
CA CYS A 363 -1.28 31.48 56.76
C CYS A 363 -1.48 29.99 56.43
N GLN A 364 -1.00 29.41 55.31
CA GLN A 364 0.04 29.82 54.36
C GLN A 364 0.08 28.75 53.24
N THR A 365 0.67 29.12 52.09
CA THR A 365 1.52 28.25 51.24
C THR A 365 0.96 27.72 49.89
N ILE A 366 1.33 28.47 48.84
CA ILE A 366 2.10 28.06 47.64
C ILE A 366 1.49 27.09 46.59
N CYS A 367 1.48 27.61 45.35
CA CYS A 367 1.28 26.98 44.04
C CYS A 367 2.34 25.87 43.74
N PRO A 368 2.12 24.93 42.79
CA PRO A 368 2.40 25.32 41.41
C PRO A 368 1.54 24.65 40.31
N TYR A 369 1.47 25.39 39.21
CA TYR A 369 1.21 24.97 37.83
C TYR A 369 2.15 23.86 37.36
N SER A 370 1.69 22.96 36.49
CA SER A 370 2.36 22.71 35.20
C SER A 370 1.50 21.90 34.22
N HIS A 371 1.30 22.51 33.05
CA HIS A 371 1.24 21.97 31.69
C HIS A 371 0.51 20.65 31.38
N LEU A 372 -0.38 20.71 30.38
CA LEU A 372 -0.20 19.91 29.17
C LEU A 372 -0.89 20.52 27.95
N HIS A 373 -0.14 20.49 26.87
CA HIS A 373 -0.32 20.97 25.50
C HIS A 373 -1.06 19.92 24.65
N SER A 374 -1.69 20.36 23.57
CA SER A 374 -1.88 19.60 22.31
C SER A 374 -2.59 20.55 21.33
N ALA A 375 -2.01 21.13 20.27
CA ALA A 375 -1.14 20.61 19.20
C ALA A 375 -1.80 19.47 18.42
N LEU A 376 -2.33 19.85 17.25
CA LEU A 376 -2.82 19.00 16.16
C LEU A 376 -1.71 18.13 15.56
N PRO A 377 -2.06 16.96 15.03
CA PRO A 377 -1.76 16.58 13.66
C PRO A 377 -2.91 16.93 12.71
#